data_AF-A0A3L8SBF5-F1
#
_entry.id   AF-A0A3L8SBF5-F1
#
_cell.length_a   1.000
_cell.length_b   1.000
_cell.length_c   1.000
_cell.angle_alpha   90.00
_cell.angle_beta   90.00
_cell.angle_gamma   90.00
#
_symmetry.space_group_name_H-M   'P 1'
#
loop_
_entity.id
_entity.type
_entity.pdbx_description
1 polymer ?
#
loop_
_entity_poly.entity_id
_entity_poly.type
_entity_poly.pdbx_seq_one_letter_code
_entity_poly.pdbx_strand_id
1 'polypeptide(L)'
;AKEIVLKAQILAGGRGKGIFNSGLKGGVHLTKDPKTVEQLAKQMIGYNLSTKQTPKDGVTVKKVMVAEALDISRETYFAILMDRACNGPVMVGSPQGGVDIEEVAVTSPELIFKEEIDIFEGIKDHQALQMAKNLGFQGPLQQQAADQIKKLYNLFLKIDATQVEVNPFGETPEGQVVCFDAKINFDDNAEFRQKEIFAMDDKSENEPIENEAAKYDLKYIGLDGNIACFVNGAGLAMATCDIISLNGGKPANFLDLGGGVKEAQVYQAFKLLTADP
;
A
#
# COMPACT_ATOMS: atom_id res chain seq x y z
N ALA A 1 -24.14 14.69 -4.68
CA ALA A 1 -24.10 13.22 -4.62
C ALA A 1 -25.41 12.69 -4.07
N LYS A 2 -25.96 11.60 -4.65
CA LYS A 2 -27.17 10.93 -4.12
C LYS A 2 -26.88 10.14 -2.84
N GLU A 3 -25.63 9.72 -2.67
CA GLU A 3 -25.10 9.04 -1.50
C GLU A 3 -23.63 9.47 -1.31
N ILE A 4 -23.16 9.46 -0.07
CA ILE A 4 -21.86 9.97 0.35
C ILE A 4 -21.10 8.83 1.02
N VAL A 5 -19.83 8.66 0.67
CA VAL A 5 -18.92 7.77 1.38
C VAL A 5 -17.97 8.60 2.26
N LEU A 6 -17.86 8.20 3.52
CA LEU A 6 -16.89 8.73 4.48
C LEU A 6 -15.83 7.65 4.72
N LYS A 7 -14.57 7.95 4.40
CA LYS A 7 -13.43 7.03 4.59
C LYS A 7 -12.37 7.64 5.51
N ALA A 8 -12.00 6.93 6.57
CA ALA A 8 -10.83 7.25 7.37
C ALA A 8 -9.55 7.22 6.51
N GLN A 9 -8.69 8.22 6.66
CA GLN A 9 -7.40 8.27 5.97
C GLN A 9 -6.31 7.79 6.92
N ILE A 10 -5.94 6.52 6.75
CA ILE A 10 -4.73 5.90 7.31
C ILE A 10 -4.05 5.11 6.18
N LEU A 11 -2.73 4.87 6.30
CA LEU A 11 -1.96 4.14 5.28
C LEU A 11 -2.30 2.64 5.28
N ALA A 12 -2.58 2.08 6.45
CA ALA A 12 -2.92 0.66 6.59
C ALA A 12 -4.25 0.29 5.91
N GLY A 13 -4.30 -0.90 5.31
CA GLY A 13 -5.50 -1.46 4.70
C GLY A 13 -6.52 -2.01 5.72
N GLY A 14 -7.61 -2.58 5.21
CA GLY A 14 -8.64 -3.22 6.05
C GLY A 14 -9.56 -2.26 6.81
N ARG A 15 -9.54 -0.96 6.47
CA ARG A 15 -10.30 0.13 7.13
C ARG A 15 -11.78 -0.21 7.35
N GLY A 16 -12.45 -0.83 6.37
CA GLY A 16 -13.88 -1.16 6.48
C GLY A 16 -14.24 -2.08 7.64
N LYS A 17 -13.32 -2.96 8.08
CA LYS A 17 -13.51 -3.88 9.21
C LYS A 17 -12.81 -3.40 10.50
N GLY A 18 -12.19 -2.23 10.47
CA GLY A 18 -11.47 -1.68 11.62
C GLY A 18 -12.39 -1.21 12.74
N ILE A 19 -11.82 -0.94 13.91
CA ILE A 19 -12.54 -0.44 15.08
C ILE A 19 -11.82 0.79 15.63
N PHE A 20 -12.57 1.85 15.90
CA PHE A 20 -12.04 3.03 16.56
C PHE A 20 -12.07 2.88 18.08
N ASN A 21 -11.09 3.48 18.76
CA ASN A 21 -11.13 3.62 20.22
C ASN A 21 -12.22 4.58 20.74
N SER A 22 -12.93 5.31 19.87
CA SER A 22 -14.21 5.97 20.19
C SER A 22 -15.38 5.00 20.39
N GLY A 23 -15.22 3.73 19.98
CA GLY A 23 -16.27 2.72 19.94
C GLY A 23 -16.95 2.57 18.57
N LEU A 24 -16.68 3.47 17.62
CA LEU A 24 -17.19 3.36 16.25
C LEU A 24 -16.60 2.14 15.54
N LYS A 25 -17.45 1.35 14.88
CA LYS A 25 -17.03 0.20 14.05
C LYS A 25 -17.01 0.59 12.58
N GLY A 26 -15.94 0.21 11.89
CA GLY A 26 -15.68 0.48 10.48
C GLY A 26 -15.11 1.87 10.23
N GLY A 27 -14.06 1.93 9.40
CA GLY A 27 -13.46 3.16 8.87
C GLY A 27 -14.04 3.63 7.55
N VAL A 28 -15.07 2.95 7.02
CA VAL A 28 -15.74 3.29 5.76
C VAL A 28 -17.24 3.22 5.99
N HIS A 29 -17.95 4.34 5.78
CA HIS A 29 -19.39 4.45 6.01
C HIS A 29 -20.09 5.11 4.83
N LEU A 30 -21.31 4.65 4.53
CA LEU A 30 -22.19 5.21 3.51
C LEU A 30 -23.37 5.93 4.16
N THR A 31 -23.73 7.10 3.64
CA THR A 31 -24.93 7.81 4.08
C THR A 31 -25.46 8.75 3.00
N LYS A 32 -26.77 8.99 3.00
CA LYS A 32 -27.40 10.02 2.14
C LYS A 32 -27.59 11.35 2.86
N ASP A 33 -27.35 11.39 4.18
CA ASP A 33 -27.55 12.55 5.02
C ASP A 33 -26.21 13.22 5.40
N PRO A 34 -25.95 14.45 4.95
CA PRO A 34 -24.75 15.20 5.34
C PRO A 34 -24.57 15.38 6.85
N LYS A 35 -25.65 15.41 7.65
CA LYS A 35 -25.52 15.53 9.11
C LYS A 35 -24.92 14.27 9.74
N THR A 36 -25.25 13.11 9.18
CA THR A 36 -24.65 11.83 9.59
C THR A 36 -23.14 11.82 9.33
N VAL A 37 -22.68 12.45 8.23
CA VAL A 37 -21.25 12.60 7.94
C VAL A 37 -20.52 13.35 9.06
N GLU A 38 -21.07 14.48 9.52
CA GLU A 38 -20.49 15.26 10.62
C GLU A 38 -20.42 14.44 11.92
N GLN A 39 -21.49 13.70 12.25
CA GLN A 39 -21.55 12.87 13.46
C GLN A 39 -20.53 11.73 13.45
N LEU A 40 -20.37 11.06 12.31
CA LEU A 40 -19.38 9.99 12.14
C LEU A 40 -17.96 10.56 12.16
N ALA A 41 -17.71 11.66 11.44
CA ALA A 41 -16.39 12.29 11.39
C ALA A 41 -15.90 12.72 12.78
N LYS A 42 -16.80 13.21 13.66
CA LYS A 42 -16.47 13.52 15.07
C LYS A 42 -16.04 12.30 15.89
N GLN A 43 -16.43 11.10 15.50
CA GLN A 43 -16.03 9.84 16.14
C GLN A 43 -14.83 9.19 15.46
N MET A 44 -14.36 9.74 14.33
CA MET A 44 -13.18 9.27 13.61
C MET A 44 -11.96 10.16 13.87
N ILE A 45 -12.08 11.47 13.64
CA ILE A 45 -10.95 12.41 13.69
C ILE A 45 -10.45 12.54 15.13
N GLY A 46 -9.14 12.33 15.32
CA GLY A 46 -8.48 12.37 16.63
C GLY A 46 -8.53 11.05 17.41
N TYR A 47 -9.22 10.03 16.89
CA TYR A 47 -9.29 8.69 17.46
C TYR A 47 -8.37 7.73 16.70
N ASN A 48 -7.98 6.64 17.35
CA ASN A 48 -7.17 5.59 16.73
C ASN A 48 -8.08 4.56 16.05
N LEU A 49 -7.78 4.23 14.80
CA LEU A 49 -8.40 3.14 14.04
C LEU A 49 -7.47 1.92 14.05
N SER A 50 -7.92 0.82 14.66
CA SER A 50 -7.21 -0.47 14.61
C SER A 50 -7.78 -1.34 13.49
N THR A 51 -6.91 -1.90 12.65
CA THR A 51 -7.26 -2.89 11.62
C THR A 51 -6.41 -4.16 11.79
N LYS A 52 -6.58 -5.16 10.91
CA LYS A 52 -5.68 -6.33 10.89
C LYS A 52 -4.23 -5.99 10.51
N GLN A 53 -4.00 -4.81 9.90
CA GLN A 53 -2.73 -4.39 9.34
C GLN A 53 -2.09 -3.23 10.12
N THR A 54 -2.66 -2.81 11.25
CA THR A 54 -2.09 -1.77 12.12
C THR A 54 -1.43 -2.40 13.35
N PRO A 55 -0.58 -1.65 14.08
CA PRO A 55 -0.24 -1.98 15.46
C PRO A 55 -1.49 -2.18 16.33
N LYS A 56 -1.32 -2.81 17.50
CA LYS A 56 -2.43 -3.12 18.44
C LYS A 56 -3.21 -1.86 18.84
N ASP A 57 -2.50 -0.76 19.07
CA ASP A 57 -3.09 0.52 19.49
C ASP A 57 -3.73 1.31 18.35
N GLY A 58 -3.67 0.79 17.12
CA GLY A 58 -4.22 1.41 15.93
C GLY A 58 -3.44 2.65 15.48
N VAL A 59 -4.02 3.37 14.53
CA VAL A 59 -3.42 4.58 13.95
C VAL A 59 -4.35 5.77 14.18
N THR A 60 -3.82 6.89 14.67
CA THR A 60 -4.59 8.13 14.85
C THR A 60 -5.08 8.69 13.52
N VAL A 61 -6.39 8.74 13.35
CA VAL A 61 -7.02 9.29 12.14
C VAL A 61 -7.04 10.82 12.22
N LYS A 62 -6.22 11.47 11.39
CA LYS A 62 -6.13 12.95 11.32
C LYS A 62 -7.03 13.56 10.25
N LYS A 63 -7.35 12.78 9.22
CA LYS A 63 -8.12 13.22 8.06
C LYS A 63 -9.17 12.16 7.72
N VAL A 64 -10.25 12.62 7.11
CA VAL A 64 -11.28 11.76 6.52
C VAL A 64 -11.55 12.26 5.10
N MET A 65 -11.80 11.33 4.19
CA MET A 65 -12.26 11.63 2.84
C MET A 65 -13.78 11.57 2.82
N VAL A 66 -14.40 12.64 2.31
CA VAL A 66 -15.83 12.70 2.01
C VAL A 66 -15.98 12.76 0.50
N ALA A 67 -16.56 11.73 -0.10
CA ALA A 67 -16.68 11.61 -1.54
C ALA A 67 -18.11 11.20 -1.93
N GLU A 68 -18.44 11.40 -3.20
CA GLU A 68 -19.62 10.75 -3.78
C GLU A 68 -19.48 9.23 -3.67
N ALA A 69 -20.48 8.57 -3.09
CA ALA A 69 -20.57 7.13 -3.16
C ALA A 69 -21.11 6.76 -4.54
N LEU A 70 -20.29 6.02 -5.28
CA LEU A 70 -20.70 5.43 -6.54
C LEU A 70 -21.16 4.00 -6.25
N ASP A 71 -22.33 3.64 -6.77
CA ASP A 71 -22.79 2.26 -6.73
C ASP A 71 -21.83 1.38 -7.54
N ILE A 72 -21.53 0.19 -7.01
CA ILE A 72 -20.66 -0.76 -7.68
C ILE A 72 -21.50 -1.94 -8.14
N SER A 73 -21.66 -2.10 -9.46
CA SER A 73 -22.35 -3.25 -10.04
C SER A 73 -21.46 -4.47 -10.13
N ARG A 74 -20.14 -4.27 -10.22
CA ARG A 74 -19.15 -5.35 -10.34
C ARG A 74 -17.77 -4.91 -9.84
N GLU A 75 -17.14 -5.76 -9.03
CA GLU A 75 -15.81 -5.53 -8.46
C GLU A 75 -14.79 -6.50 -9.05
N THR A 76 -13.64 -5.99 -9.47
CA THR A 76 -12.48 -6.78 -9.92
C THR A 76 -11.22 -6.28 -9.22
N TYR A 77 -10.16 -7.06 -9.29
CA TYR A 77 -8.84 -6.69 -8.81
C TYR A 77 -7.94 -6.40 -10.01
N PHE A 78 -7.17 -5.31 -9.94
CA PHE A 78 -6.14 -5.01 -10.93
C PHE A 78 -4.89 -4.43 -10.26
N ALA A 79 -3.72 -4.90 -10.65
CA ALA A 79 -2.45 -4.32 -10.25
C ALA A 79 -1.43 -4.34 -11.39
N ILE A 80 -0.43 -3.45 -11.28
CA ILE A 80 0.77 -3.42 -12.11
C ILE A 80 1.96 -3.35 -11.17
N LEU A 81 2.95 -4.21 -11.36
CA LEU A 81 4.20 -4.19 -10.59
C LEU A 81 5.40 -4.55 -11.48
N MET A 82 6.62 -4.25 -11.00
CA MET A 82 7.84 -4.80 -11.59
C MET A 82 8.04 -6.25 -11.14
N ASP A 83 7.90 -7.21 -12.05
CA ASP A 83 8.11 -8.62 -11.75
C ASP A 83 9.59 -8.99 -11.91
N ARG A 84 10.16 -9.55 -10.83
CA ARG A 84 11.58 -9.93 -10.77
C ARG A 84 11.92 -11.17 -11.58
N ALA A 85 10.96 -12.04 -11.86
CA ALA A 85 11.16 -13.24 -12.67
C ALA A 85 11.09 -12.89 -14.17
N CYS A 86 10.17 -12.00 -14.55
CA CYS A 86 9.98 -11.57 -15.95
C CYS A 86 10.93 -10.43 -16.36
N ASN A 87 11.61 -9.78 -15.41
CA ASN A 87 12.50 -8.63 -15.63
C ASN A 87 11.79 -7.43 -16.28
N GLY A 88 10.54 -7.18 -15.92
CA GLY A 88 9.76 -6.08 -16.48
C GLY A 88 8.40 -5.90 -15.80
N PRO A 89 7.61 -4.90 -16.24
CA PRO A 89 6.26 -4.70 -15.73
C PRO A 89 5.35 -5.87 -16.05
N VAL A 90 4.52 -6.27 -15.08
CA VAL A 90 3.47 -7.28 -15.25
C VAL A 90 2.14 -6.73 -14.74
N MET A 91 1.10 -6.84 -15.56
CA MET A 91 -0.27 -6.66 -15.08
C MET A 91 -0.73 -7.94 -14.40
N VAL A 92 -1.32 -7.82 -13.22
CA VAL A 92 -1.96 -8.90 -12.49
C VAL A 92 -3.42 -8.53 -12.29
N GLY A 93 -4.33 -9.42 -12.65
CA GLY A 93 -5.77 -9.14 -12.55
C GLY A 93 -6.58 -10.35 -12.10
N SER A 94 -7.68 -10.10 -11.41
CA SER A 94 -8.67 -11.13 -11.08
C SER A 94 -10.10 -10.61 -11.22
N PRO A 95 -11.05 -11.38 -11.79
CA PRO A 95 -12.46 -11.03 -11.75
C PRO A 95 -13.04 -11.08 -10.32
N GLN A 96 -12.31 -11.60 -9.33
CA GLN A 96 -12.71 -11.61 -7.92
C GLN A 96 -12.09 -10.40 -7.19
N GLY A 97 -12.77 -9.25 -7.28
CA GLY A 97 -12.37 -8.02 -6.57
C GLY A 97 -12.94 -7.90 -5.16
N GLY A 98 -12.55 -6.85 -4.44
CA GLY A 98 -13.05 -6.53 -3.10
C GLY A 98 -12.52 -7.42 -1.97
N VAL A 99 -11.61 -8.34 -2.29
CA VAL A 99 -10.96 -9.28 -1.37
C VAL A 99 -9.43 -9.18 -1.47
N ASP A 100 -8.75 -9.85 -0.54
CA ASP A 100 -7.28 -9.94 -0.51
C ASP A 100 -6.79 -10.80 -1.68
N ILE A 101 -5.85 -10.30 -2.47
CA ILE A 101 -5.44 -11.02 -3.70
C ILE A 101 -4.62 -12.27 -3.37
N GLU A 102 -3.91 -12.26 -2.24
CA GLU A 102 -3.17 -13.39 -1.69
C GLU A 102 -4.12 -14.54 -1.33
N GLU A 103 -5.30 -14.23 -0.81
CA GLU A 103 -6.33 -15.24 -0.54
C GLU A 103 -6.80 -15.88 -1.84
N VAL A 104 -7.10 -15.08 -2.88
CA VAL A 104 -7.51 -15.59 -4.20
C VAL A 104 -6.41 -16.44 -4.82
N ALA A 105 -5.14 -16.04 -4.72
CA ALA A 105 -4.01 -16.80 -5.24
C ALA A 105 -3.87 -18.19 -4.59
N VAL A 106 -4.33 -18.36 -3.34
CA VAL A 106 -4.32 -19.65 -2.64
C VAL A 106 -5.59 -20.46 -2.93
N THR A 107 -6.76 -19.83 -2.88
CA THR A 107 -8.05 -20.55 -2.95
C THR A 107 -8.52 -20.80 -4.39
N SER A 108 -8.19 -19.90 -5.32
CA SER A 108 -8.67 -19.90 -6.70
C SER A 108 -7.61 -19.33 -7.67
N PRO A 109 -6.41 -19.94 -7.74
CA PRO A 109 -5.30 -19.45 -8.56
C PRO A 109 -5.63 -19.31 -10.05
N GLU A 110 -6.58 -20.09 -10.56
CA GLU A 110 -7.08 -20.01 -11.94
C GLU A 110 -7.80 -18.69 -12.26
N LEU A 111 -8.20 -17.93 -11.23
CA LEU A 111 -8.78 -16.60 -11.37
C LEU A 111 -7.72 -15.49 -11.36
N ILE A 112 -6.42 -15.82 -11.31
CA ILE A 112 -5.32 -14.87 -11.40
C ILE A 112 -4.78 -14.87 -12.83
N PHE A 113 -4.94 -13.75 -13.51
CA PHE A 113 -4.44 -13.54 -14.86
C PHE A 113 -3.22 -12.62 -14.82
N LYS A 114 -2.21 -12.95 -15.63
CA LYS A 114 -0.99 -12.16 -15.77
C LYS A 114 -0.71 -11.83 -17.22
N GLU A 115 -0.24 -10.62 -17.47
CA GLU A 115 0.20 -10.16 -18.79
C GLU A 115 1.53 -9.42 -18.63
N GLU A 116 2.59 -9.96 -19.22
CA GLU A 116 3.93 -9.35 -19.23
C GLU A 116 3.98 -8.20 -20.23
N ILE A 117 4.59 -7.09 -19.84
CA ILE A 117 4.72 -5.91 -20.70
C ILE A 117 6.20 -5.66 -20.97
N ASP A 118 6.57 -5.54 -22.24
CA ASP A 118 7.88 -5.06 -22.62
C ASP A 118 8.01 -3.57 -22.24
N ILE A 119 9.03 -3.22 -21.48
CA ILE A 119 9.19 -1.86 -20.93
C ILE A 119 9.54 -0.81 -22.01
N PHE A 120 10.11 -1.22 -23.14
CA PHE A 120 10.50 -0.32 -24.22
C PHE A 120 9.37 -0.13 -25.25
N GLU A 121 8.66 -1.20 -25.58
CA GLU A 121 7.50 -1.14 -26.47
C GLU A 121 6.28 -0.54 -25.77
N GLY A 122 6.16 -0.74 -24.45
CA GLY A 122 5.04 -0.31 -23.65
C GLY A 122 3.81 -1.22 -23.77
N ILE A 123 2.76 -0.89 -23.03
CA ILE A 123 1.50 -1.64 -23.06
C ILE A 123 0.82 -1.55 -24.44
N LYS A 124 0.46 -2.71 -25.00
CA LYS A 124 -0.26 -2.81 -26.28
C LYS A 124 -1.76 -2.92 -26.06
N ASP A 125 -2.53 -2.43 -27.04
CA ASP A 125 -4.01 -2.47 -26.99
C ASP A 125 -4.56 -3.89 -26.79
N HIS A 126 -3.98 -4.89 -27.45
CA HIS A 126 -4.45 -6.27 -27.31
C HIS A 126 -4.23 -6.83 -25.90
N GLN A 127 -3.14 -6.46 -25.21
CA GLN A 127 -2.87 -6.88 -23.83
C GLN A 127 -3.88 -6.25 -22.86
N ALA A 128 -4.14 -4.95 -23.02
CA ALA A 128 -5.13 -4.25 -22.22
C ALA A 128 -6.55 -4.79 -22.43
N LEU A 129 -6.93 -5.08 -23.68
CA LEU A 129 -8.22 -5.68 -24.02
C LEU A 129 -8.36 -7.12 -23.51
N GLN A 130 -7.28 -7.90 -23.55
CA GLN A 130 -7.25 -9.27 -23.04
C GLN A 130 -7.38 -9.28 -21.51
N MET A 131 -6.66 -8.40 -20.80
CA MET A 131 -6.81 -8.24 -19.36
C MET A 131 -8.23 -7.81 -18.99
N ALA A 132 -8.78 -6.78 -19.65
CA ALA A 132 -10.16 -6.35 -19.43
C ALA A 132 -11.18 -7.48 -19.65
N LYS A 133 -10.97 -8.33 -20.66
CA LYS A 133 -11.81 -9.51 -20.91
C LYS A 133 -11.70 -10.54 -19.78
N ASN A 134 -10.49 -10.87 -19.35
CA ASN A 134 -10.23 -11.83 -18.27
C ASN A 134 -10.82 -11.35 -16.94
N LEU A 135 -10.77 -10.04 -16.70
CA LEU A 135 -11.45 -9.39 -15.59
C LEU A 135 -12.97 -9.40 -15.74
N GLY A 136 -13.54 -9.85 -16.86
CA GLY A 136 -14.99 -10.01 -17.07
C GLY A 136 -15.72 -8.79 -17.61
N PHE A 137 -15.02 -7.74 -18.05
CA PHE A 137 -15.66 -6.57 -18.67
C PHE A 137 -16.14 -6.93 -20.09
N GLN A 138 -17.32 -6.42 -20.47
CA GLN A 138 -17.96 -6.78 -21.74
C GLN A 138 -18.39 -5.54 -22.54
N GLY A 139 -18.49 -5.70 -23.86
CA GLY A 139 -19.02 -4.67 -24.77
C GLY A 139 -18.28 -3.33 -24.63
N PRO A 140 -18.98 -2.19 -24.55
CA PRO A 140 -18.35 -0.88 -24.38
C PRO A 140 -17.48 -0.77 -23.11
N LEU A 141 -17.81 -1.50 -22.05
CA LEU A 141 -17.07 -1.46 -20.78
C LEU A 141 -15.71 -2.14 -20.89
N GLN A 142 -15.58 -3.15 -21.76
CA GLN A 142 -14.28 -3.76 -22.06
C GLN A 142 -13.30 -2.72 -22.63
N GLN A 143 -13.78 -1.88 -23.56
CA GLN A 143 -12.95 -0.84 -24.17
C GLN A 143 -12.60 0.27 -23.17
N GLN A 144 -13.55 0.67 -22.31
CA GLN A 144 -13.29 1.62 -21.22
C GLN A 144 -12.27 1.09 -20.22
N ALA A 145 -12.39 -0.19 -19.81
CA ALA A 145 -11.45 -0.82 -18.89
C ALA A 145 -10.05 -0.93 -19.50
N ALA A 146 -9.93 -1.34 -20.76
CA ALA A 146 -8.66 -1.36 -21.47
C ALA A 146 -8.00 0.03 -21.55
N ASP A 147 -8.80 1.09 -21.76
CA ASP A 147 -8.28 2.46 -21.75
C ASP A 147 -7.79 2.90 -20.35
N GLN A 148 -8.53 2.56 -19.29
CA GLN A 148 -8.09 2.81 -17.91
C GLN A 148 -6.82 2.03 -17.56
N ILE A 149 -6.72 0.76 -17.96
CA ILE A 149 -5.53 -0.08 -17.77
C ILE A 149 -4.30 0.58 -18.40
N LYS A 150 -4.40 1.08 -19.63
CA LYS A 150 -3.30 1.82 -20.29
C LYS A 150 -2.92 3.10 -19.55
N LYS A 151 -3.91 3.84 -19.05
CA LYS A 151 -3.68 5.04 -18.22
C LYS A 151 -2.97 4.69 -16.91
N LEU A 152 -3.35 3.61 -16.25
CA LEU A 152 -2.72 3.10 -15.03
C LEU A 152 -1.28 2.65 -15.29
N TYR A 153 -1.01 1.99 -16.42
CA TYR A 153 0.37 1.65 -16.82
C TYR A 153 1.24 2.90 -17.03
N ASN A 154 0.72 3.89 -17.74
CA ASN A 154 1.44 5.15 -17.95
C ASN A 154 1.65 5.91 -16.63
N LEU A 155 0.68 5.86 -15.71
CA LEU A 155 0.80 6.40 -14.37
C LEU A 155 1.92 5.69 -13.60
N PHE A 156 1.89 4.35 -13.56
CA PHE A 156 2.87 3.49 -12.90
C PHE A 156 4.31 3.85 -13.32
N LEU A 157 4.56 3.98 -14.62
CA LEU A 157 5.87 4.41 -15.13
C LEU A 157 6.21 5.86 -14.77
N LYS A 158 5.25 6.78 -14.92
CA LYS A 158 5.49 8.22 -14.74
C LYS A 158 5.90 8.57 -13.31
N ILE A 159 5.36 7.86 -12.33
CA ILE A 159 5.56 8.18 -10.91
C ILE A 159 6.61 7.29 -10.25
N ASP A 160 7.32 6.46 -11.02
CA ASP A 160 8.29 5.48 -10.51
C ASP A 160 7.68 4.57 -9.43
N ALA A 161 6.49 4.04 -9.71
CA ALA A 161 5.85 3.09 -8.80
C ALA A 161 6.56 1.72 -8.86
N THR A 162 6.70 1.08 -7.70
CA THR A 162 7.01 -0.34 -7.61
C THR A 162 5.75 -1.19 -7.76
N GLN A 163 4.60 -0.65 -7.35
CA GLN A 163 3.28 -1.25 -7.53
C GLN A 163 2.19 -0.17 -7.62
N VAL A 164 1.24 -0.35 -8.53
CA VAL A 164 -0.06 0.32 -8.51
C VAL A 164 -1.12 -0.77 -8.39
N GLU A 165 -1.88 -0.75 -7.30
CA GLU A 165 -2.97 -1.68 -7.01
C GLU A 165 -4.29 -0.91 -6.98
N VAL A 166 -5.30 -1.39 -7.70
CA VAL A 166 -6.67 -0.86 -7.72
C VAL A 166 -7.62 -1.96 -7.28
N ASN A 167 -8.19 -1.79 -6.09
CA ASN A 167 -9.09 -2.76 -5.49
C ASN A 167 -10.20 -2.08 -4.67
N PRO A 168 -11.43 -1.97 -5.20
CA PRO A 168 -11.89 -2.57 -6.46
C PRO A 168 -11.62 -1.68 -7.69
N PHE A 169 -11.23 -2.33 -8.79
CA PHE A 169 -11.36 -1.80 -10.16
C PHE A 169 -12.67 -2.35 -10.73
N GLY A 170 -13.62 -1.51 -11.11
CA GLY A 170 -14.97 -2.04 -11.36
C GLY A 170 -15.89 -1.15 -12.18
N GLU A 171 -17.16 -1.52 -12.17
CA GLU A 171 -18.21 -0.91 -12.98
C GLU A 171 -19.30 -0.29 -12.10
N THR A 172 -19.87 0.83 -12.54
CA THR A 172 -21.09 1.39 -11.96
C THR A 172 -22.33 0.97 -12.75
N PRO A 173 -23.53 0.98 -12.15
CA PRO A 173 -24.80 0.72 -12.85
C PRO A 173 -25.04 1.64 -14.06
N GLU A 174 -24.44 2.82 -14.09
CA GLU A 174 -24.52 3.79 -15.20
C GLU A 174 -23.61 3.43 -16.39
N GLY A 175 -22.87 2.32 -16.32
CA GLY A 175 -22.00 1.87 -17.41
C GLY A 175 -20.68 2.64 -17.48
N GLN A 176 -20.09 2.93 -16.32
CA GLN A 176 -18.77 3.55 -16.21
C GLN A 176 -17.77 2.60 -15.56
N VAL A 177 -16.52 2.60 -16.04
CA VAL A 177 -15.41 1.89 -15.39
C VAL A 177 -14.64 2.85 -14.48
N VAL A 178 -14.46 2.47 -13.22
CA VAL A 178 -13.92 3.35 -12.16
C VAL A 178 -12.86 2.61 -11.33
N CYS A 179 -11.82 3.35 -10.93
CA CYS A 179 -10.87 2.94 -9.89
C CYS A 179 -11.41 3.43 -8.54
N PHE A 180 -12.09 2.58 -7.77
CA PHE A 180 -12.82 3.00 -6.57
C PHE A 180 -11.94 3.19 -5.33
N ASP A 181 -10.87 2.42 -5.24
CA ASP A 181 -9.82 2.54 -4.23
C ASP A 181 -8.51 2.06 -4.84
N ALA A 182 -7.40 2.67 -4.42
CA ALA A 182 -6.08 2.32 -4.93
C ALA A 182 -5.01 2.48 -3.87
N LYS A 183 -3.98 1.64 -3.96
CA LYS A 183 -2.74 1.74 -3.20
C LYS A 183 -1.59 1.83 -4.18
N ILE A 184 -0.66 2.74 -3.92
CA ILE A 184 0.53 2.93 -4.74
C ILE A 184 1.76 2.81 -3.84
N ASN A 185 2.70 1.97 -4.24
CA ASN A 185 4.02 1.86 -3.66
C ASN A 185 5.03 2.48 -4.62
N PHE A 186 5.97 3.26 -4.08
CA PHE A 186 6.96 4.01 -4.85
C PHE A 186 8.35 3.37 -4.73
N ASP A 187 9.23 3.63 -5.69
CA ASP A 187 10.66 3.31 -5.59
C ASP A 187 11.39 4.44 -4.86
N ASP A 188 11.89 4.17 -3.66
CA ASP A 188 12.67 5.12 -2.88
C ASP A 188 13.90 5.63 -3.64
N ASN A 189 14.48 4.81 -4.54
CA ASN A 189 15.63 5.23 -5.34
C ASN A 189 15.27 6.30 -6.37
N ALA A 190 13.98 6.53 -6.65
CA ALA A 190 13.50 7.54 -7.58
C ALA A 190 13.17 8.88 -6.89
N GLU A 191 13.32 9.01 -5.57
CA GLU A 191 13.00 10.24 -4.81
C GLU A 191 13.61 11.49 -5.44
N PHE A 192 14.86 11.40 -5.91
CA PHE A 192 15.58 12.52 -6.51
C PHE A 192 14.86 13.17 -7.70
N ARG A 193 14.03 12.40 -8.42
CA ARG A 193 13.22 12.83 -9.57
C ARG A 193 11.71 12.89 -9.30
N GLN A 194 11.25 12.43 -8.14
CA GLN A 194 9.84 12.41 -7.72
C GLN A 194 9.56 13.32 -6.50
N LYS A 195 10.26 14.46 -6.40
CA LYS A 195 10.23 15.34 -5.22
C LYS A 195 8.84 15.76 -4.75
N GLU A 196 7.91 16.01 -5.68
CA GLU A 196 6.55 16.42 -5.34
C GLU A 196 5.77 15.30 -4.66
N ILE A 197 6.00 14.04 -5.06
CA ILE A 197 5.37 12.86 -4.46
C ILE A 197 5.93 12.62 -3.06
N PHE A 198 7.26 12.61 -2.93
CA PHE A 198 7.93 12.38 -1.65
C PHE A 198 7.72 13.54 -0.66
N ALA A 199 7.39 14.75 -1.14
CA ALA A 199 6.95 15.85 -0.27
C ALA A 199 5.57 15.61 0.38
N MET A 200 4.77 14.68 -0.16
CA MET A 200 3.48 14.27 0.42
C MET A 200 3.60 13.10 1.40
N ASP A 201 4.82 12.57 1.61
CA ASP A 201 5.06 11.45 2.50
C ASP A 201 4.60 11.77 3.94
N ASP A 202 3.59 11.02 4.42
CA ASP A 202 3.06 11.16 5.77
C ASP A 202 3.79 10.20 6.72
N LYS A 203 4.88 10.72 7.27
CA LYS A 203 5.71 9.97 8.24
C LYS A 203 5.07 9.80 9.61
N SER A 204 3.83 10.24 9.82
CA SER A 204 3.25 10.27 11.16
C SER A 204 2.72 8.92 11.65
N GLU A 205 2.60 7.93 10.77
CA GLU A 205 2.30 6.53 11.11
C GLU A 205 3.56 5.67 11.27
N ASN A 206 4.73 6.16 10.82
CA ASN A 206 5.98 5.42 10.91
C ASN A 206 6.49 5.39 12.35
N GLU A 207 7.24 4.35 12.69
CA GLU A 207 7.93 4.25 13.97
C GLU A 207 8.87 5.46 14.16
N PRO A 208 8.85 6.15 15.31
CA PRO A 208 9.69 7.34 15.54
C PRO A 208 11.19 7.10 15.31
N ILE A 209 11.67 5.89 15.63
CA ILE A 209 13.08 5.51 15.44
C ILE A 209 13.38 5.33 13.94
N GLU A 210 12.47 4.75 13.15
CA GLU A 210 12.61 4.65 11.69
C GLU A 210 12.70 6.03 11.03
N ASN A 211 11.83 6.95 11.45
CA ASN A 211 11.84 8.33 10.98
C ASN A 211 13.14 9.08 11.32
N GLU A 212 13.69 8.86 12.51
CA GLU A 212 14.96 9.48 12.90
C GLU A 212 16.13 8.84 12.14
N ALA A 213 16.13 7.51 11.96
CA ALA A 213 17.15 6.79 11.20
C ALA A 213 17.24 7.28 9.74
N ALA A 214 16.10 7.47 9.09
CA ALA A 214 16.03 7.94 7.71
C ALA A 214 16.72 9.30 7.49
N LYS A 215 16.79 10.17 8.50
CA LYS A 215 17.49 11.48 8.41
C LYS A 215 19.00 11.36 8.26
N TYR A 216 19.56 10.19 8.58
CA TYR A 216 20.99 9.91 8.55
C TYR A 216 21.35 8.82 7.53
N ASP A 217 20.45 8.55 6.58
CA ASP A 217 20.60 7.48 5.58
C ASP A 217 20.81 6.09 6.20
N LEU A 218 20.20 5.86 7.37
CA LEU A 218 20.25 4.58 8.08
C LEU A 218 18.97 3.79 7.84
N LYS A 219 19.12 2.52 7.44
CA LYS A 219 17.98 1.61 7.23
C LYS A 219 17.68 0.87 8.52
N TYR A 220 16.78 1.41 9.32
CA TYR A 220 16.27 0.82 10.55
C TYR A 220 14.92 0.15 10.30
N ILE A 221 14.69 -1.01 10.90
CA ILE A 221 13.37 -1.67 10.98
C ILE A 221 13.21 -2.21 12.41
N GLY A 222 12.12 -1.83 13.09
CA GLY A 222 11.81 -2.34 14.43
C GLY A 222 11.31 -3.79 14.41
N LEU A 223 11.69 -4.58 15.40
CA LEU A 223 11.25 -5.98 15.59
C LEU A 223 10.78 -6.21 17.04
N ASP A 224 9.99 -7.25 17.28
CA ASP A 224 9.53 -7.62 18.63
C ASP A 224 10.59 -8.46 19.37
N GLY A 225 11.65 -7.80 19.83
CA GLY A 225 12.76 -8.42 20.54
C GLY A 225 13.44 -7.51 21.55
N ASN A 226 14.57 -7.96 22.09
CA ASN A 226 15.28 -7.27 23.18
C ASN A 226 16.81 -7.27 23.01
N ILE A 227 17.33 -7.77 21.89
CA ILE A 227 18.75 -7.74 21.54
C ILE A 227 18.91 -6.85 20.32
N ALA A 228 19.32 -5.61 20.53
CA ALA A 228 19.59 -4.69 19.44
C ALA A 228 20.88 -5.07 18.68
N CYS A 229 20.90 -4.84 17.38
CA CYS A 229 22.10 -5.03 16.56
C CYS A 229 22.19 -3.97 15.46
N PHE A 230 23.41 -3.69 15.00
CA PHE A 230 23.66 -2.88 13.81
C PHE A 230 24.89 -3.39 13.07
N VAL A 231 24.85 -3.33 11.75
CA VAL A 231 25.85 -3.97 10.89
C VAL A 231 26.10 -3.14 9.63
N ASN A 232 27.27 -3.32 9.03
CA ASN A 232 27.69 -2.64 7.81
C ASN A 232 27.41 -3.47 6.54
N GLY A 233 26.15 -3.52 6.15
CA GLY A 233 25.69 -4.20 4.96
C GLY A 233 24.43 -5.03 5.23
N ALA A 234 23.38 -4.78 4.45
CA ALA A 234 22.07 -5.41 4.59
C ALA A 234 22.10 -6.95 4.72
N GLY A 235 22.92 -7.63 3.91
CA GLY A 235 23.02 -9.09 3.96
C GLY A 235 23.53 -9.62 5.31
N LEU A 236 24.55 -8.96 5.87
CA LEU A 236 25.10 -9.35 7.17
C LEU A 236 24.20 -8.87 8.33
N ALA A 237 23.50 -7.75 8.18
CA ALA A 237 22.49 -7.29 9.12
C ALA A 237 21.35 -8.31 9.27
N MET A 238 20.82 -8.85 8.16
CA MET A 238 19.83 -9.94 8.18
C MET A 238 20.40 -11.20 8.83
N ALA A 239 21.58 -11.65 8.40
CA ALA A 239 22.23 -12.83 8.97
C ALA A 239 22.52 -12.68 10.48
N THR A 240 22.72 -11.46 10.96
CA THR A 240 22.92 -11.17 12.38
C THR A 240 21.61 -11.30 13.17
N CYS A 241 20.49 -10.82 12.63
CA CYS A 241 19.17 -11.05 13.22
C CYS A 241 18.85 -12.56 13.28
N ASP A 242 19.17 -13.28 12.20
CA ASP A 242 18.97 -14.73 12.10
C ASP A 242 19.81 -15.49 13.11
N ILE A 243 21.12 -15.20 13.21
CA ILE A 243 22.01 -15.92 14.13
C ILE A 243 21.66 -15.63 15.60
N ILE A 244 21.17 -14.43 15.95
CA ILE A 244 20.63 -14.14 17.28
C ILE A 244 19.44 -15.08 17.57
N SER A 245 18.51 -15.17 16.62
CA SER A 245 17.30 -16.01 16.75
C SER A 245 17.63 -17.49 16.82
N LEU A 246 18.54 -17.98 15.98
CA LEU A 246 19.02 -19.37 15.96
C LEU A 246 19.67 -19.79 17.29
N ASN A 247 20.25 -18.83 18.02
CA ASN A 247 20.85 -19.07 19.33
C ASN A 247 19.90 -18.73 20.50
N GLY A 248 18.60 -18.60 20.23
CA GLY A 248 17.55 -18.43 21.25
C GLY A 248 17.36 -16.99 21.76
N GLY A 249 18.02 -16.00 21.15
CA GLY A 249 17.77 -14.59 21.39
C GLY A 249 16.57 -14.06 20.58
N LYS A 250 16.17 -12.81 20.86
CA LYS A 250 15.17 -12.10 20.05
C LYS A 250 15.74 -10.79 19.54
N PRO A 251 16.04 -10.66 18.23
CA PRO A 251 16.55 -9.40 17.68
C PRO A 251 15.48 -8.30 17.86
N ALA A 252 15.88 -7.17 18.44
CA ALA A 252 15.00 -6.01 18.66
C ALA A 252 14.83 -5.15 17.40
N ASN A 253 15.79 -5.24 16.47
CA ASN A 253 15.78 -4.42 15.28
C ASN A 253 16.65 -5.05 14.17
N PHE A 254 16.43 -4.57 12.96
CA PHE A 254 17.39 -4.59 11.86
C PHE A 254 17.96 -3.18 11.68
N LEU A 255 19.28 -3.02 11.57
CA LEU A 255 19.92 -1.73 11.28
C LEU A 255 21.14 -1.90 10.37
N ASP A 256 21.01 -1.41 9.13
CA ASP A 256 22.11 -1.37 8.15
C ASP A 256 22.73 0.03 8.07
N LEU A 257 24.03 0.12 8.33
CA LEU A 257 24.83 1.34 8.21
C LEU A 257 25.37 1.58 6.78
N GLY A 258 25.23 0.60 5.90
CA GLY A 258 25.84 0.56 4.57
C GLY A 258 27.27 0.03 4.58
N GLY A 259 27.80 -0.32 3.40
CA GLY A 259 29.12 -0.96 3.26
C GLY A 259 30.32 -0.06 3.58
N GLY A 260 30.14 1.26 3.62
CA GLY A 260 31.19 2.24 3.89
C GLY A 260 30.96 3.00 5.20
N VAL A 261 31.06 2.31 6.33
CA VAL A 261 30.75 2.87 7.66
C VAL A 261 31.62 4.07 7.98
N LYS A 262 30.97 5.14 8.45
CA LYS A 262 31.60 6.31 9.05
C LYS A 262 31.38 6.31 10.55
N GLU A 263 32.35 6.85 11.30
CA GLU A 263 32.23 7.04 12.76
C GLU A 263 30.94 7.76 13.16
N ALA A 264 30.54 8.77 12.38
CA ALA A 264 29.29 9.49 12.59
C ALA A 264 28.03 8.59 12.50
N GLN A 265 28.01 7.61 11.59
CA GLN A 265 26.88 6.67 11.47
C GLN A 265 26.81 5.73 12.67
N VAL A 266 27.97 5.28 13.18
CA VAL A 266 28.03 4.47 14.42
C VAL A 266 27.49 5.27 15.60
N TYR A 267 27.88 6.54 15.72
CA TYR A 267 27.36 7.42 16.76
C TYR A 267 25.83 7.58 16.68
N GLN A 268 25.28 7.82 15.49
CA GLN A 268 23.82 7.90 15.31
C GLN A 268 23.12 6.57 15.59
N ALA A 269 23.71 5.44 15.19
CA ALA A 269 23.17 4.12 15.49
C ALA A 269 23.01 3.91 17.01
N PHE A 270 24.05 4.21 17.79
CA PHE A 270 23.94 4.16 19.26
C PHE A 270 22.84 5.08 19.79
N LYS A 271 22.76 6.32 19.30
CA LYS A 271 21.73 7.28 19.71
C LYS A 271 20.31 6.77 19.46
N LEU A 272 20.09 6.13 18.30
CA LEU A 272 18.80 5.50 17.95
C LEU A 272 18.46 4.36 18.91
N LEU A 273 19.40 3.43 19.12
CA LEU A 273 19.16 2.25 19.95
C LEU A 273 18.97 2.58 21.43
N THR A 274 19.60 3.66 21.93
CA THR A 274 19.36 4.12 23.31
C THR A 274 17.98 4.75 23.53
N ALA A 275 17.21 5.00 22.47
CA ALA A 275 15.85 5.51 22.56
C ALA A 275 14.78 4.40 22.66
N ASP A 276 15.15 3.14 22.37
CA ASP A 276 14.30 1.96 22.51
C ASP A 276 14.40 1.42 23.95
N PRO A 277 13.29 1.43 24.74
CA PRO A 277 13.33 1.19 26.20
C PRO A 277 13.54 -0.26 26.65
#